data_AF-A0A9D6QI22-F1
#
_entry.id   AF-A0A9D6QI22-F1
#
_cell.length_a   1.000
_cell.length_b   1.000
_cell.length_c   1.000
_cell.angle_alpha   90.00
_cell.angle_beta   90.00
_cell.angle_gamma   90.00
#
_symmetry.space_group_name_H-M   'P 1'
#
loop_
_entity.id
_entity.type
_entity.pdbx_description
1 polymer ?
#
loop_
_entity_poly.entity_id
_entity_poly.type
_entity_poly.pdbx_seq_one_letter_code
_entity_poly.pdbx_strand_id
1 'polypeptide(L)' 'EFRGWPVPEVLLSGNHEDIRLWRRKMALAKTLRNRPELLSGAALSDEDARLLAEMNHM' A
#
# COMPACT_ATOMS: atom_id res chain seq x y z
N GLU A 1 -3.93 17.32 -10.39
CA GLU A 1 -2.95 16.73 -11.33
C GLU A 1 -1.72 17.61 -11.38
N PHE A 2 -0.53 17.04 -11.55
CA PHE A 2 0.70 17.81 -11.78
C PHE A 2 1.57 17.08 -12.82
N ARG A 3 2.00 17.77 -13.88
CA ARG A 3 2.80 17.19 -14.98
C ARG A 3 2.20 15.93 -15.64
N GLY A 4 0.87 15.83 -15.76
CA GLY A 4 0.23 14.62 -16.30
C GLY A 4 -0.05 13.53 -15.27
N TRP A 5 0.34 13.74 -13.99
CA TRP A 5 0.17 12.74 -12.93
C TRP A 5 -1.08 13.08 -12.12
N PRO A 6 -2.18 12.31 -12.27
CA PRO A 6 -3.37 12.51 -11.48
C PRO A 6 -3.09 12.11 -10.02
N VAL A 7 -3.81 12.75 -9.11
CA VAL A 7 -3.82 12.33 -7.71
C VAL A 7 -4.76 11.10 -7.64
N PRO A 8 -4.35 10.00 -6.99
CA PRO A 8 -5.23 8.86 -6.76
C PRO A 8 -6.56 9.29 -6.13
N GLU A 9 -7.68 8.83 -6.69
CA GLU A 9 -9.02 9.24 -6.29
C GLU A 9 -9.31 9.01 -4.80
N VAL A 10 -8.80 7.90 -4.25
CA VAL A 10 -8.89 7.59 -2.81
C VAL A 10 -8.35 8.70 -1.92
N LEU A 11 -7.33 9.43 -2.37
CA LEU A 11 -6.76 10.56 -1.63
C LEU A 11 -7.59 11.84 -1.72
N LEU A 12 -8.58 11.89 -2.62
CA LEU A 12 -9.50 13.02 -2.79
C LEU A 12 -10.83 12.81 -2.05
N SER A 13 -11.15 11.58 -1.64
CA SER A 13 -12.43 11.20 -1.05
C SER A 13 -12.70 11.76 0.35
N GLY A 14 -11.65 12.16 1.08
CA GLY A 14 -11.75 12.52 2.50
C GLY A 14 -12.03 11.34 3.45
N ASN A 15 -12.17 10.11 2.94
CA ASN A 15 -12.32 8.93 3.78
C ASN A 15 -10.98 8.55 4.42
N HIS A 16 -10.82 8.87 5.69
CA HIS A 16 -9.58 8.65 6.42
C HIS A 16 -9.17 7.17 6.48
N GLU A 17 -10.13 6.25 6.53
CA GLU A 17 -9.83 4.82 6.59
C GLU A 17 -9.33 4.29 5.24
N ASP A 18 -9.97 4.67 4.15
CA ASP A 18 -9.50 4.30 2.80
C ASP A 18 -8.13 4.90 2.51
N ILE A 19 -7.89 6.13 2.95
CA ILE A 19 -6.58 6.78 2.85
C ILE A 19 -5.52 6.02 3.67
N ARG A 20 -5.85 5.59 4.89
CA ARG A 20 -4.95 4.81 5.76
C ARG A 20 -4.58 3.49 5.09
N LEU A 21 -5.58 2.74 4.62
CA LEU A 21 -5.41 1.47 3.92
C LEU A 21 -4.58 1.63 2.64
N TRP A 22 -4.90 2.64 1.82
CA TRP A 22 -4.14 2.92 0.60
C TRP A 22 -2.69 3.25 0.89
N ARG A 23 -2.41 4.11 1.88
CA ARG A 23 -1.04 4.46 2.27
C ARG A 23 -0.27 3.23 2.77
N ARG A 24 -0.93 2.37 3.56
CA ARG A 24 -0.31 1.12 4.05
C ARG A 24 0.00 0.17 2.90
N LYS A 25 -0.96 -0.04 1.98
CA LYS A 25 -0.80 -0.85 0.78
C LYS A 25 0.37 -0.35 -0.08
N MET A 26 0.45 0.96 -0.34
CA MET A 26 1.55 1.54 -1.13
C MET A 26 2.92 1.42 -0.45
N ALA A 27 2.98 1.53 0.88
CA ALA A 27 4.21 1.32 1.64
C ALA A 27 4.70 -0.12 1.54
N LEU A 28 3.79 -1.10 1.75
CA LEU A 28 4.09 -2.52 1.63
C LEU A 28 4.56 -2.87 0.21
N ALA A 29 3.87 -2.38 -0.82
CA ALA A 29 4.25 -2.60 -2.22
C ALA A 29 5.64 -2.03 -2.54
N LYS A 30 5.94 -0.82 -2.06
CA LYS A 30 7.27 -0.20 -2.24
C LYS A 30 8.36 -1.02 -1.55
N THR A 31 8.11 -1.49 -0.33
CA THR A 31 9.06 -2.34 0.40
C THR A 31 9.24 -3.67 -0.32
N LEU A 32 8.17 -4.35 -0.73
CA LEU A 32 8.24 -5.61 -1.46
C LEU A 32 9.08 -5.48 -2.74
N ARG A 33 8.87 -4.40 -3.51
CA ARG A 33 9.61 -4.18 -4.76
C ARG A 33 11.08 -3.84 -4.55
N ASN A 34 11.40 -3.07 -3.51
CA ASN A 34 12.73 -2.48 -3.39
C ASN A 34 13.62 -3.19 -2.35
N ARG A 35 13.03 -3.74 -1.28
CA ARG A 35 13.70 -4.31 -0.10
C ARG A 35 12.85 -5.45 0.50
N PRO A 36 12.54 -6.52 -0.26
CA PRO A 36 11.64 -7.60 0.17
C PRO A 36 12.09 -8.29 1.46
N GLU A 37 13.39 -8.32 1.75
CA GLU A 37 13.95 -8.93 2.95
C GLU A 37 13.50 -8.22 4.25
N LEU A 38 13.11 -6.95 4.17
CA LEU A 38 12.53 -6.23 5.32
C LEU A 38 11.14 -6.76 5.69
N LEU A 39 10.40 -7.35 4.75
CA LEU A 39 9.10 -7.96 5.03
C LEU A 39 9.26 -9.32 5.71
N SER A 40 10.27 -10.10 5.33
CA SER A 40 10.54 -11.42 5.93
C SER A 40 10.90 -11.34 7.42
N GLY A 41 11.53 -10.24 7.86
CA GLY A 41 11.89 -10.00 9.25
C GLY A 41 10.90 -9.14 10.04
N ALA A 42 9.84 -8.64 9.40
CA ALA A 42 8.87 -7.76 10.05
C ALA A 42 7.74 -8.55 10.71
N ALA A 43 7.30 -8.09 11.87
CA ALA A 43 6.03 -8.51 12.46
C ALA A 43 4.87 -7.85 11.67
N LEU A 44 4.35 -8.56 10.68
CA LEU A 44 3.22 -8.13 9.87
C LEU A 44 1.91 -8.37 10.62
N SER A 45 1.00 -7.40 10.59
CA SER A 45 -0.37 -7.60 11.08
C SER A 45 -1.18 -8.46 10.11
N ASP A 46 -2.31 -9.00 10.57
CA ASP A 46 -3.25 -9.73 9.70
C ASP A 46 -3.78 -8.88 8.55
N GLU A 47 -3.87 -7.56 8.74
CA GLU A 47 -4.21 -6.62 7.67
C GLU A 47 -3.07 -6.52 6.64
N ASP A 48 -1.82 -6.44 7.09
CA ASP A 48 -0.67 -6.38 6.18
C ASP A 48 -0.52 -7.66 5.35
N ALA A 49 -0.70 -8.82 5.99
CA ALA A 49 -0.65 -10.10 5.32
C ALA A 49 -1.73 -10.21 4.23
N ARG A 50 -2.96 -9.75 4.53
CA ARG A 50 -4.05 -9.68 3.54
C ARG A 50 -3.73 -8.73 2.40
N LEU A 51 -3.24 -7.52 2.69
CA LEU A 51 -2.87 -6.54 1.67
C LEU A 51 -1.74 -7.03 0.76
N LEU A 52 -0.76 -7.76 1.30
CA LEU A 52 0.32 -8.38 0.51
C LEU A 52 -0.21 -9.54 -0.34
N ALA A 53 -1.10 -10.38 0.19
CA ALA A 53 -1.72 -11.46 -0.56
C ALA A 53 -2.52 -10.92 -1.76
N GLU A 54 -3.33 -9.88 -1.57
CA GLU A 54 -4.06 -9.22 -2.67
C GLU A 54 -3.13 -8.78 -3.81
N MET A 55 -1.93 -8.29 -3.51
CA MET A 55 -0.98 -7.84 -4.53
C MET A 55 -0.39 -8.99 -5.35
N ASN A 56 -0.16 -10.15 -4.72
CA ASN A 56 0.40 -11.32 -5.41
C ASN A 56 -0.62 -12.03 -6.31
N HIS A 57 -1.92 -11.72 -6.16
CA HIS A 57 -3.01 -12.28 -6.97
C HIS A 57 -3.48 -11.35 -8.12
N MET A 58 -2.85 -10.18 -8.29
CA MET A 58 -3.06 -9.25 -9.42
C MET A 58 -2.07 -9.50 -10.55
#